data_AF-A0A3N1WNE8-F1
#
_entry.id   AF-A0A3N1WNE8-F1
#
_cell.length_a   1.000
_cell.length_b   1.000
_cell.length_c   1.000
_cell.angle_alpha   90.00
_cell.angle_beta   90.00
_cell.angle_gamma   90.00
#
_symmetry.space_group_name_H-M   'P 1'
#
loop_
_entity.id
_entity.type
_entity.pdbx_description
1 polymer ?
#
loop_
_entity_poly.entity_id
_entity_poly.type
_entity_poly.pdbx_seq_one_letter_code
_entity_poly.pdbx_strand_id
1 'polypeptide(L)'
;MPAYALIGDIGGTNARLAVCNLETGKISNAQRFLTCDYPSLETVIARFLHETPLKLQYACLAIASPVQGEWISMTNNSWSFSPAAIKKQFAFEQLEIINDFTAVSMSIPSLSEECVIKLGGGEGERDQPIAVYGAGTGLGVSCLIERNGWMVIPGEGGHVDFAATTDEEEIICSIMRSRLGHLSAEKLLSGQGLVNIYQAVVLADKRQPEALSPAEVTARALSNSCKDCSKTLTFFCTAMGHFGGNLALTYGAAGGVYIAGGIVPKIKDFFLNSGFRSAFEDKGRFGKWLKHVPVYLIIHDSPGLTGAAAWLQQLRIPH
;
A
#
# COMPACT_ATOMS: atom_id res chain seq x y z
N MET A 1 -17.83 23.37 17.53
CA MET A 1 -18.17 22.24 16.63
C MET A 1 -17.37 21.03 17.12
N PRO A 2 -17.86 19.77 17.07
CA PRO A 2 -17.09 18.69 17.69
C PRO A 2 -15.77 18.52 16.96
N ALA A 3 -14.68 18.66 17.71
CA ALA A 3 -13.32 18.68 17.19
C ALA A 3 -12.81 17.28 16.78
N TYR A 4 -13.63 16.23 16.82
CA TYR A 4 -13.15 14.85 16.74
C TYR A 4 -13.95 13.96 15.79
N ALA A 5 -13.25 13.06 15.11
CA ALA A 5 -13.81 12.05 14.20
C ALA A 5 -13.27 10.65 14.51
N LEU A 6 -14.05 9.64 14.14
CA LEU A 6 -13.57 8.26 14.03
C LEU A 6 -12.76 8.13 12.74
N ILE A 7 -11.56 7.58 12.82
CA ILE A 7 -10.80 7.17 11.64
C ILE A 7 -10.47 5.69 11.74
N GLY A 8 -10.45 5.00 10.60
CA GLY A 8 -10.22 3.57 10.55
C GLY A 8 -9.33 3.14 9.39
N ASP A 9 -8.55 2.10 9.61
CA ASP A 9 -7.73 1.39 8.62
C ASP A 9 -8.02 -0.11 8.75
N ILE A 10 -8.80 -0.63 7.81
CA ILE A 10 -9.44 -1.95 7.85
C ILE A 10 -8.82 -2.85 6.79
N GLY A 11 -7.95 -3.74 7.23
CA GLY A 11 -7.31 -4.76 6.41
C GLY A 11 -7.97 -6.14 6.52
N GLY A 12 -7.37 -7.15 5.88
CA GLY A 12 -7.85 -8.53 5.97
C GLY A 12 -7.76 -9.12 7.37
N THR A 13 -6.59 -9.03 8.01
CA THR A 13 -6.33 -9.65 9.33
C THR A 13 -6.49 -8.71 10.52
N ASN A 14 -6.41 -7.39 10.29
CA ASN A 14 -6.42 -6.40 11.34
C ASN A 14 -7.32 -5.23 10.95
N ALA A 15 -8.07 -4.72 11.92
CA ALA A 15 -8.72 -3.42 11.86
C ALA A 15 -8.04 -2.51 12.88
N ARG A 16 -7.77 -1.26 12.51
CA ARG A 16 -7.28 -0.22 13.42
C ARG A 16 -8.30 0.91 13.44
N LEU A 17 -8.72 1.32 14.62
CA LEU A 17 -9.59 2.49 14.80
C LEU A 17 -8.88 3.49 15.70
N ALA A 18 -9.09 4.76 15.44
CA ALA A 18 -8.52 5.84 16.25
C ALA A 18 -9.44 7.06 16.24
N VAL A 19 -9.13 8.01 17.11
CA VAL A 19 -9.77 9.33 17.13
C VAL A 19 -8.86 10.33 16.43
N CYS A 20 -9.39 11.09 15.50
CA CYS A 20 -8.71 12.23 14.88
C CYS A 20 -9.26 13.53 15.46
N ASN A 21 -8.41 14.45 15.88
CA ASN A 21 -8.78 15.85 16.09
C ASN A 21 -8.80 16.56 14.73
N LEU A 22 -9.97 16.95 14.24
CA LEU A 22 -10.17 17.52 12.91
C LEU A 22 -9.56 18.92 12.72
N GLU A 23 -9.27 19.65 13.80
CA GLU A 23 -8.63 20.98 13.71
C GLU A 23 -7.11 20.87 13.56
N THR A 24 -6.50 19.91 14.27
CA THR A 24 -5.04 19.76 14.34
C THR A 24 -4.51 18.59 13.51
N GLY A 25 -5.37 17.68 13.06
CA GLY A 25 -5.00 16.40 12.43
C GLY A 25 -4.46 15.37 13.41
N LYS A 26 -4.35 15.70 14.71
CA LYS A 26 -3.73 14.83 15.72
C LYS A 26 -4.55 13.55 15.92
N ILE A 27 -3.89 12.41 15.82
CA ILE A 27 -4.48 11.09 16.07
C ILE A 27 -4.22 10.68 17.52
N SER A 28 -5.24 10.10 18.17
CA SER A 28 -5.17 9.56 19.53
C SER A 28 -6.05 8.32 19.69
N ASN A 29 -5.90 7.62 20.82
CA ASN A 29 -6.66 6.41 21.15
C ASN A 29 -6.66 5.36 20.03
N ALA A 30 -5.50 5.15 19.38
CA ALA A 30 -5.38 4.14 18.34
C ALA A 30 -5.46 2.75 18.96
N GLN A 31 -6.42 1.94 18.50
CA GLN A 31 -6.65 0.59 18.94
C GLN A 31 -6.62 -0.37 17.76
N ARG A 32 -6.04 -1.56 17.99
CA ARG A 32 -5.95 -2.63 17.01
C ARG A 32 -6.87 -3.78 17.41
N PHE A 33 -7.59 -4.29 16.42
CA PHE A 33 -8.53 -5.41 16.53
C PHE A 33 -8.12 -6.49 15.53
N LEU A 34 -8.05 -7.75 15.97
CA LEU A 34 -7.90 -8.89 15.06
C LEU A 34 -9.26 -9.15 14.43
N THR A 35 -9.34 -9.19 13.11
CA THR A 35 -10.63 -9.32 12.40
C THR A 35 -11.30 -10.66 12.70
N CYS A 36 -10.53 -11.72 12.97
CA CYS A 36 -11.05 -13.04 13.35
C CYS A 36 -11.76 -13.08 14.70
N ASP A 37 -11.50 -12.12 15.59
CA ASP A 37 -12.11 -12.07 16.92
C ASP A 37 -13.51 -11.43 16.90
N TYR A 38 -13.95 -10.90 15.75
CA TYR A 38 -15.21 -10.18 15.61
C TYR A 38 -16.01 -10.65 14.39
N PRO A 39 -17.34 -10.77 14.53
CA PRO A 39 -18.19 -11.24 13.45
C PRO A 39 -18.39 -10.19 12.34
N SER A 40 -18.21 -8.89 12.64
CA SER A 40 -18.43 -7.81 11.66
C SER A 40 -17.72 -6.50 12.02
N LEU A 41 -17.59 -5.61 11.04
CA LEU A 41 -17.02 -4.27 11.23
C LEU A 41 -17.84 -3.44 12.23
N GLU A 42 -19.16 -3.55 12.19
CA GLU A 42 -20.08 -2.87 13.11
C GLU A 42 -19.79 -3.24 14.56
N THR A 43 -19.47 -4.50 14.85
CA THR A 43 -19.12 -4.91 16.22
C THR A 43 -17.82 -4.27 16.72
N VAL A 44 -16.83 -4.09 15.83
CA VAL A 44 -15.58 -3.40 16.16
C VAL A 44 -15.82 -1.91 16.40
N ILE A 45 -16.60 -1.25 15.53
CA ILE A 45 -16.98 0.16 15.69
C ILE A 45 -17.76 0.36 17.01
N ALA A 46 -18.75 -0.49 17.28
CA ALA A 46 -19.54 -0.42 18.52
C ALA A 46 -18.67 -0.54 19.77
N ARG A 47 -17.74 -1.51 19.78
CA ARG A 47 -16.78 -1.68 20.88
C ARG A 47 -15.92 -0.44 21.07
N PHE A 48 -15.33 0.07 19.99
CA PHE A 48 -14.45 1.24 20.05
C PHE A 48 -15.18 2.49 20.56
N LEU A 49 -16.40 2.73 20.07
CA LEU A 49 -17.21 3.88 20.49
C LEU A 49 -17.66 3.75 21.95
N HIS A 50 -17.96 2.54 22.42
CA HIS A 50 -18.30 2.30 23.83
C HIS A 50 -17.13 2.61 24.77
N GLU A 51 -15.90 2.32 24.36
CA GLU A 51 -14.68 2.59 25.13
C GLU A 51 -14.18 4.05 24.99
N THR A 52 -14.78 4.85 24.10
CA THR A 52 -14.34 6.23 23.79
C THR A 52 -15.28 7.27 24.40
N PRO A 53 -14.85 8.07 25.39
CA PRO A 53 -15.70 9.06 26.07
C PRO A 53 -15.86 10.36 25.26
N LEU A 54 -15.98 10.25 23.93
CA LEU A 54 -16.17 11.37 23.01
C LEU A 54 -17.36 11.07 22.09
N LYS A 55 -18.17 12.09 21.82
CA LYS A 55 -19.20 12.01 20.80
C LYS A 55 -18.56 12.20 19.41
N LEU A 56 -18.43 11.11 18.66
CA LEU A 56 -17.89 11.12 17.29
C LEU A 56 -19.04 11.12 16.28
N GLN A 57 -19.21 12.22 15.55
CA GLN A 57 -20.29 12.37 14.54
C GLN A 57 -19.78 12.29 13.10
N TYR A 58 -18.46 12.30 12.91
CA TYR A 58 -17.78 12.20 11.62
C TYR A 58 -16.93 10.93 11.63
N ALA A 59 -16.89 10.23 10.51
CA ALA A 59 -16.09 9.02 10.37
C ALA A 59 -15.46 8.91 8.97
N CYS A 60 -14.23 8.39 8.91
CA CYS A 60 -13.60 7.96 7.66
C CYS A 60 -12.93 6.61 7.84
N LEU A 61 -13.36 5.60 7.09
CA LEU A 61 -12.84 4.24 7.16
C LEU A 61 -12.13 3.91 5.85
N ALA A 62 -10.82 3.69 5.92
CA ALA A 62 -10.00 3.20 4.83
C ALA A 62 -10.11 1.67 4.77
N ILE A 63 -10.48 1.11 3.62
CA ILE A 63 -10.80 -0.31 3.45
C ILE A 63 -9.87 -0.92 2.39
N ALA A 64 -9.23 -2.03 2.72
CA ALA A 64 -8.38 -2.79 1.81
C ALA A 64 -9.20 -3.67 0.85
N SER A 65 -10.14 -3.07 0.12
CA SER A 65 -10.98 -3.67 -0.92
C SER A 65 -11.56 -2.57 -1.84
N PRO A 66 -12.06 -2.94 -3.04
CA PRO A 66 -12.78 -1.99 -3.89
C PRO A 66 -13.98 -1.38 -3.16
N VAL A 67 -14.07 -0.04 -3.19
CA VAL A 67 -15.17 0.71 -2.56
C VAL A 67 -16.15 1.13 -3.64
N GLN A 68 -17.05 0.22 -4.02
CA GLN A 68 -18.04 0.45 -5.07
C GLN A 68 -19.42 -0.10 -4.65
N GLY A 69 -20.48 0.62 -5.01
CA GLY A 69 -21.86 0.20 -4.75
C GLY A 69 -22.35 0.44 -3.32
N GLU A 70 -23.54 -0.07 -3.02
CA GLU A 70 -24.20 0.08 -1.71
C GLU A 70 -23.70 -0.90 -0.65
N TRP A 71 -22.95 -1.92 -1.08
CA TRP A 71 -22.48 -3.01 -0.24
C TRP A 71 -21.02 -3.31 -0.55
N ILE A 72 -20.20 -3.35 0.50
CA ILE A 72 -18.74 -3.54 0.40
C ILE A 72 -18.41 -4.90 1.00
N SER A 73 -17.87 -5.79 0.18
CA SER A 73 -17.34 -7.08 0.61
C SER A 73 -15.83 -7.04 0.71
N MET A 74 -15.30 -7.43 1.87
CA MET A 74 -13.87 -7.51 2.09
C MET A 74 -13.27 -8.65 1.25
N THR A 75 -12.13 -8.39 0.60
CA THR A 75 -11.43 -9.37 -0.24
C THR A 75 -10.73 -10.43 0.60
N ASN A 76 -10.24 -10.04 1.79
CA ASN A 76 -9.35 -10.86 2.62
C ASN A 76 -9.91 -11.15 4.02
N ASN A 77 -11.21 -10.95 4.24
CA ASN A 77 -11.95 -11.47 5.39
C ASN A 77 -13.45 -11.62 5.06
N SER A 78 -14.23 -12.19 5.98
CA SER A 78 -15.65 -12.50 5.77
C SER A 78 -16.60 -11.32 5.99
N TRP A 79 -16.10 -10.15 6.40
CA TRP A 79 -16.96 -9.01 6.67
C TRP A 79 -17.50 -8.43 5.39
N SER A 80 -18.77 -8.03 5.45
CA SER A 80 -19.39 -7.28 4.41
C SER A 80 -20.51 -6.43 4.99
N PHE A 81 -20.64 -5.20 4.50
CA PHE A 81 -21.44 -4.18 5.15
C PHE A 81 -21.99 -3.15 4.16
N SER A 82 -23.05 -2.46 4.58
CA SER A 82 -23.54 -1.29 3.86
C SER A 82 -23.06 -0.01 4.55
N PRO A 83 -22.35 0.90 3.86
CA PRO A 83 -21.98 2.20 4.42
C PRO A 83 -23.19 2.98 4.94
N ALA A 84 -24.33 2.93 4.25
CA ALA A 84 -25.56 3.60 4.68
C ALA A 84 -26.11 3.01 5.99
N ALA A 85 -26.04 1.69 6.17
CA ALA A 85 -26.45 1.02 7.41
C ALA A 85 -25.54 1.41 8.58
N ILE A 86 -24.21 1.41 8.39
CA ILE A 86 -23.24 1.86 9.39
C ILE A 86 -23.51 3.32 9.79
N LYS A 87 -23.66 4.21 8.79
CA LYS A 87 -23.94 5.63 9.03
C LYS A 87 -25.18 5.82 9.90
N LYS A 88 -26.27 5.10 9.59
CA LYS A 88 -27.52 5.15 10.35
C LYS A 88 -27.38 4.55 11.75
N GLN A 89 -26.76 3.37 11.88
CA GLN A 89 -26.61 2.64 13.14
C GLN A 89 -25.85 3.44 14.18
N PHE A 90 -24.76 4.11 13.78
CA PHE A 90 -23.91 4.88 14.69
C PHE A 90 -24.21 6.39 14.68
N ALA A 91 -25.28 6.80 13.99
CA ALA A 91 -25.72 8.20 13.89
C ALA A 91 -24.60 9.16 13.43
N PHE A 92 -23.78 8.73 12.48
CA PHE A 92 -22.77 9.60 11.86
C PHE A 92 -23.47 10.63 10.95
N GLU A 93 -23.15 11.90 11.14
CA GLU A 93 -23.55 12.99 10.23
C GLU A 93 -22.87 12.81 8.87
N GLN A 94 -21.60 12.41 8.90
CA GLN A 94 -20.81 12.10 7.72
C GLN A 94 -19.99 10.82 7.94
N LEU A 95 -20.05 9.92 6.98
CA LEU A 95 -19.27 8.68 6.93
C LEU A 95 -18.64 8.58 5.55
N GLU A 96 -17.33 8.66 5.50
CA GLU A 96 -16.53 8.43 4.31
C GLU A 96 -16.01 6.99 4.35
N ILE A 97 -16.21 6.27 3.26
CA ILE A 97 -15.53 4.99 3.05
C ILE A 97 -14.61 5.19 1.85
N ILE A 98 -13.32 4.97 2.06
CA ILE A 98 -12.30 5.15 1.02
C ILE A 98 -11.46 3.88 0.90
N ASN A 99 -10.82 3.70 -0.24
CA ASN A 99 -9.85 2.62 -0.40
C ASN A 99 -8.60 2.88 0.47
N ASP A 100 -7.94 1.81 0.93
CA ASP A 100 -6.72 1.88 1.75
C ASP A 100 -5.57 2.65 1.08
N PHE A 101 -5.31 2.43 -0.21
CA PHE A 101 -4.31 3.20 -0.95
C PHE A 101 -4.73 4.64 -1.23
N THR A 102 -6.04 4.91 -1.27
CA THR A 102 -6.53 6.29 -1.27
C THR A 102 -6.14 7.00 0.04
N ALA A 103 -6.35 6.34 1.17
CA ALA A 103 -5.92 6.88 2.45
C ALA A 103 -4.40 7.05 2.52
N VAL A 104 -3.62 6.01 2.17
CA VAL A 104 -2.15 6.11 2.16
C VAL A 104 -1.67 7.29 1.31
N SER A 105 -2.24 7.49 0.12
CA SER A 105 -1.94 8.64 -0.72
C SER A 105 -2.23 9.98 -0.03
N MET A 106 -3.41 10.11 0.57
CA MET A 106 -3.78 11.31 1.32
C MET A 106 -2.91 11.58 2.55
N SER A 107 -2.15 10.59 3.03
CA SER A 107 -1.23 10.80 4.15
C SER A 107 0.05 11.53 3.74
N ILE A 108 0.46 11.43 2.47
CA ILE A 108 1.77 11.88 1.97
C ILE A 108 2.06 13.36 2.27
N PRO A 109 1.12 14.30 2.05
CA PRO A 109 1.36 15.72 2.34
C PRO A 109 1.63 16.02 3.82
N SER A 110 1.25 15.10 4.72
CA SER A 110 1.40 15.23 6.16
C SER A 110 2.59 14.43 6.73
N LEU A 111 3.34 13.71 5.90
CA LEU A 111 4.49 12.93 6.34
C LEU A 111 5.70 13.85 6.58
N SER A 112 6.33 13.71 7.75
CA SER A 112 7.62 14.36 8.03
C SER A 112 8.79 13.59 7.42
N GLU A 113 9.97 14.19 7.41
CA GLU A 113 11.21 13.52 6.97
C GLU A 113 11.53 12.25 7.78
N GLU A 114 11.13 12.21 9.06
CA GLU A 114 11.30 11.03 9.92
C GLU A 114 10.35 9.88 9.55
N CYS A 115 9.27 10.18 8.81
CA CYS A 115 8.27 9.19 8.40
C CYS A 115 8.65 8.47 7.10
N VAL A 116 9.75 8.86 6.45
CA VAL A 116 10.16 8.34 5.15
C VAL A 116 11.66 8.08 5.07
N ILE A 117 12.06 7.16 4.20
CA ILE A 117 13.46 6.94 3.83
C ILE A 117 13.62 7.23 2.34
N LYS A 118 14.48 8.18 2.00
CA LYS A 118 14.77 8.53 0.60
C LYS A 118 15.63 7.44 -0.04
N LEU A 119 15.22 7.00 -1.23
CA LEU A 119 15.81 5.91 -2.01
C LEU A 119 16.48 6.42 -3.29
N GLY A 120 16.99 7.65 -3.27
CA GLY A 120 17.58 8.36 -4.41
C GLY A 120 16.66 9.42 -5.02
N GLY A 121 17.15 10.09 -6.06
CA GLY A 121 16.46 11.19 -6.73
C GLY A 121 16.73 12.58 -6.14
N GLY A 122 16.11 13.60 -6.73
CA GLY A 122 16.15 15.00 -6.29
C GLY A 122 15.21 15.30 -5.12
N GLU A 123 14.73 16.53 -4.97
CA GLU A 123 13.80 16.91 -3.88
C GLU A 123 12.31 16.79 -4.25
N GLY A 124 12.01 16.47 -5.51
CA GLY A 124 10.65 16.48 -6.02
C GLY A 124 10.19 17.88 -6.43
N GLU A 125 9.32 17.94 -7.41
CA GLU A 125 8.74 19.18 -7.90
C GLU A 125 7.41 19.46 -7.19
N ARG A 126 7.23 20.67 -6.69
CA ARG A 126 5.96 21.08 -6.04
C ARG A 126 4.82 21.00 -7.04
N ASP A 127 3.64 20.64 -6.53
CA ASP A 127 2.36 20.60 -7.25
C ASP A 127 2.35 19.71 -8.51
N GLN A 128 3.34 18.82 -8.61
CA GLN A 128 3.42 17.77 -9.62
C GLN A 128 2.82 16.45 -9.10
N PRO A 129 2.39 15.55 -10.00
CA PRO A 129 1.86 14.26 -9.61
C PRO A 129 2.81 13.46 -8.74
N ILE A 130 2.23 12.70 -7.81
CA ILE A 130 2.92 11.75 -6.94
C ILE A 130 2.37 10.37 -7.23
N ALA A 131 3.23 9.39 -7.47
CA ALA A 131 2.83 8.00 -7.62
C ALA A 131 2.98 7.27 -6.28
N VAL A 132 2.01 6.44 -5.93
CA VAL A 132 2.01 5.68 -4.68
C VAL A 132 1.73 4.22 -5.00
N TYR A 133 2.60 3.34 -4.55
CA TYR A 133 2.40 1.90 -4.72
C TYR A 133 2.99 1.13 -3.54
N GLY A 134 2.54 -0.09 -3.32
CA GLY A 134 3.05 -0.83 -2.16
C GLY A 134 2.68 -2.30 -2.15
N ALA A 135 3.68 -3.12 -1.81
CA ALA A 135 3.55 -4.56 -1.73
C ALA A 135 3.17 -4.99 -0.30
N GLY A 136 2.04 -5.69 -0.18
CA GLY A 136 1.50 -6.24 1.05
C GLY A 136 0.88 -7.61 0.79
N THR A 137 -0.35 -7.83 1.23
CA THR A 137 -1.13 -9.00 0.80
C THR A 137 -1.33 -8.99 -0.73
N GLY A 138 -1.59 -7.80 -1.29
CA GLY A 138 -1.63 -7.54 -2.73
C GLY A 138 -0.65 -6.41 -3.13
N LEU A 139 -0.94 -5.77 -4.26
CA LEU A 139 -0.20 -4.61 -4.77
C LEU A 139 -1.16 -3.45 -5.05
N GLY A 140 -1.21 -2.49 -4.14
CA GLY A 140 -2.01 -1.28 -4.38
C GLY A 140 -1.24 -0.22 -5.16
N VAL A 141 -1.98 0.57 -5.94
CA VAL A 141 -1.45 1.67 -6.75
C VAL A 141 -2.44 2.83 -6.73
N SER A 142 -1.94 4.06 -6.61
CA SER A 142 -2.72 5.27 -6.82
C SER A 142 -1.82 6.43 -7.23
N CYS A 143 -2.43 7.52 -7.69
CA CYS A 143 -1.74 8.76 -7.96
C CYS A 143 -2.37 9.89 -7.15
N LEU A 144 -1.55 10.76 -6.58
CA LEU A 144 -1.96 11.94 -5.84
C LEU A 144 -1.59 13.18 -6.67
N ILE A 145 -2.53 14.11 -6.83
CA ILE A 145 -2.32 15.37 -7.54
C ILE A 145 -2.81 16.55 -6.69
N GLU A 146 -2.07 17.65 -6.71
CA GLU A 146 -2.47 18.90 -6.07
C GLU A 146 -3.18 19.78 -7.12
N ARG A 147 -4.46 20.08 -6.92
CA ARG A 147 -5.24 21.03 -7.73
C ARG A 147 -6.31 21.70 -6.86
N ASN A 148 -5.95 22.79 -6.18
CA ASN A 148 -6.83 23.47 -5.20
C ASN A 148 -7.23 22.54 -4.04
N GLY A 149 -6.27 21.72 -3.59
CA GLY A 149 -6.50 20.60 -2.71
C GLY A 149 -5.96 19.29 -3.29
N TRP A 150 -5.75 18.32 -2.43
CA TRP A 150 -5.21 17.02 -2.81
C TRP A 150 -6.30 16.12 -3.34
N MET A 151 -6.13 15.63 -4.56
CA MET A 151 -7.03 14.67 -5.19
C MET A 151 -6.29 13.36 -5.43
N VAL A 152 -6.95 12.25 -5.10
CA VAL A 152 -6.45 10.92 -5.42
C VAL A 152 -7.11 10.43 -6.69
N ILE A 153 -6.29 9.93 -7.61
CA ILE A 153 -6.71 9.08 -8.73
C ILE A 153 -6.52 7.63 -8.27
N PRO A 154 -7.59 6.94 -7.84
CA PRO A 154 -7.52 5.53 -7.47
C PRO A 154 -7.38 4.66 -8.72
N GLY A 155 -6.94 3.42 -8.55
CA GLY A 155 -6.96 2.44 -9.62
C GLY A 155 -6.41 1.08 -9.22
N GLU A 156 -6.58 0.12 -10.12
CA GLU A 156 -6.15 -1.27 -9.95
C GLU A 156 -4.79 -1.51 -10.65
N GLY A 157 -3.88 -0.55 -10.52
CA GLY A 157 -2.60 -0.56 -11.24
C GLY A 157 -1.69 -1.74 -10.90
N GLY A 158 -1.92 -2.43 -9.77
CA GLY A 158 -1.20 -3.67 -9.45
C GLY A 158 -1.59 -4.87 -10.31
N HIS A 159 -2.72 -4.79 -11.01
CA HIS A 159 -3.23 -5.85 -11.87
C HIS A 159 -2.79 -5.73 -13.34
N VAL A 160 -2.00 -4.70 -13.69
CA VAL A 160 -1.39 -4.60 -15.03
C VAL A 160 -0.36 -5.71 -15.25
N ASP A 161 -0.06 -6.02 -16.51
CA ASP A 161 0.96 -7.01 -16.88
C ASP A 161 2.34 -6.65 -16.31
N PHE A 162 3.08 -7.67 -15.87
CA PHE A 162 4.50 -7.51 -15.56
C PHE A 162 5.37 -7.66 -16.81
N ALA A 163 6.31 -6.74 -17.00
CA ALA A 163 7.27 -6.76 -18.10
C ALA A 163 8.68 -7.08 -17.57
N ALA A 164 9.18 -8.27 -17.90
CA ALA A 164 10.56 -8.67 -17.64
C ALA A 164 11.54 -7.83 -18.48
N THR A 165 12.71 -7.53 -17.92
CA THR A 165 13.74 -6.70 -18.58
C THR A 165 15.04 -7.44 -18.84
N THR A 166 15.18 -8.68 -18.35
CA THR A 166 16.37 -9.52 -18.55
C THR A 166 15.98 -10.93 -18.94
N ASP A 167 16.88 -11.65 -19.62
CA ASP A 167 16.67 -13.06 -20.00
C ASP A 167 16.32 -13.95 -18.80
N GLU A 168 16.96 -13.70 -17.66
CA GLU A 168 16.67 -14.42 -16.41
C GLU A 168 15.26 -14.13 -15.89
N GLU A 169 14.85 -12.87 -15.92
CA GLU A 169 13.48 -12.49 -15.56
C GLU A 169 12.46 -13.09 -16.53
N GLU A 170 12.76 -13.14 -17.83
CA GLU A 170 11.90 -13.74 -18.84
C GLU A 170 11.65 -15.23 -18.59
N ILE A 171 12.69 -15.99 -18.24
CA ILE A 171 12.59 -17.41 -17.90
C ILE A 171 11.66 -17.60 -16.69
N ILE A 172 11.91 -16.85 -15.62
CA ILE A 172 11.11 -16.91 -14.39
C ILE A 172 9.65 -16.54 -14.67
N CYS A 173 9.41 -15.43 -15.40
CA CYS A 173 8.08 -14.98 -15.76
C CYS A 173 7.35 -15.97 -16.68
N SER A 174 8.06 -16.64 -17.59
CA SER A 174 7.50 -17.70 -18.44
C SER A 174 6.98 -18.87 -17.61
N ILE A 175 7.76 -19.34 -16.64
CA ILE A 175 7.35 -20.40 -15.70
C ILE A 175 6.12 -19.95 -14.90
N MET A 176 6.13 -18.72 -14.36
CA MET A 176 4.99 -18.19 -13.61
C MET A 176 3.73 -18.10 -14.48
N ARG A 177 3.82 -17.59 -15.72
CA ARG A 177 2.70 -17.53 -16.67
C ARG A 177 2.12 -18.90 -16.97
N SER A 178 2.96 -19.91 -17.18
CA SER A 178 2.49 -21.28 -17.46
C SER A 178 1.64 -21.88 -16.32
N ARG A 179 1.85 -21.42 -15.08
CA ARG A 179 1.17 -21.92 -13.88
C ARG A 179 -0.02 -21.07 -13.45
N LEU A 180 0.07 -19.76 -13.62
CA LEU A 180 -0.88 -18.79 -13.07
C LEU A 180 -1.77 -18.15 -14.16
N GLY A 181 -1.46 -18.37 -15.43
CA GLY A 181 -2.11 -17.69 -16.55
C GLY A 181 -1.64 -16.23 -16.64
N HIS A 182 -2.57 -15.30 -16.42
CA HIS A 182 -2.26 -13.87 -16.44
C HIS A 182 -1.27 -13.51 -15.33
N LEU A 183 -0.14 -12.91 -15.73
CA LEU A 183 0.94 -12.51 -14.84
C LEU A 183 0.87 -11.01 -14.58
N SER A 184 0.00 -10.60 -13.66
CA SER A 184 -0.01 -9.23 -13.18
C SER A 184 1.21 -8.90 -12.32
N ALA A 185 1.52 -7.60 -12.18
CA ALA A 185 2.57 -7.13 -11.28
C ALA A 185 2.37 -7.63 -9.84
N GLU A 186 1.13 -7.69 -9.34
CA GLU A 186 0.81 -8.24 -8.02
C GLU A 186 1.26 -9.70 -7.83
N LYS A 187 1.23 -10.53 -8.88
CA LYS A 187 1.69 -11.93 -8.81
C LYS A 187 3.18 -12.05 -8.52
N LEU A 188 3.94 -10.95 -8.61
CA LEU A 188 5.35 -10.85 -8.23
C LEU A 188 5.53 -9.96 -6.99
N LEU A 189 4.84 -8.83 -6.93
CA LEU A 189 5.04 -7.76 -5.96
C LEU A 189 4.02 -7.82 -4.80
N SER A 190 3.95 -8.98 -4.16
CA SER A 190 3.11 -9.22 -2.98
C SER A 190 3.73 -10.31 -2.10
N GLY A 191 3.13 -10.59 -0.94
CA GLY A 191 3.60 -11.67 -0.07
C GLY A 191 3.54 -13.01 -0.79
N GLN A 192 2.43 -13.28 -1.46
CA GLN A 192 2.30 -14.46 -2.31
C GLN A 192 3.23 -14.39 -3.53
N GLY A 193 3.50 -13.19 -4.04
CA GLY A 193 4.44 -12.96 -5.13
C GLY A 193 5.86 -13.42 -4.82
N LEU A 194 6.35 -13.23 -3.59
CA LEU A 194 7.63 -13.78 -3.15
C LEU A 194 7.68 -15.31 -3.29
N VAL A 195 6.61 -16.00 -2.90
CA VAL A 195 6.53 -17.47 -3.03
C VAL A 195 6.46 -17.88 -4.49
N ASN A 196 5.71 -17.14 -5.31
CA ASN A 196 5.59 -17.43 -6.74
C ASN A 196 6.96 -17.29 -7.46
N ILE A 197 7.70 -16.23 -7.16
CA ILE A 197 9.06 -16.02 -7.68
C ILE A 197 9.99 -17.14 -7.19
N TYR A 198 9.99 -17.47 -5.88
CA TYR A 198 10.80 -18.56 -5.34
C TYR A 198 10.55 -19.89 -6.04
N GLN A 199 9.29 -20.27 -6.21
CA GLN A 199 8.95 -21.51 -6.89
C GLN A 199 9.44 -21.50 -8.35
N ALA A 200 9.28 -20.37 -9.05
CA ALA A 200 9.74 -20.24 -10.43
C ALA A 200 11.29 -20.27 -10.54
N VAL A 201 12.01 -19.67 -9.59
CA VAL A 201 13.48 -19.74 -9.50
C VAL A 201 13.95 -21.19 -9.35
N VAL A 202 13.34 -21.95 -8.45
CA VAL A 202 13.71 -23.36 -8.22
C VAL A 202 13.39 -24.23 -9.45
N LEU A 203 12.23 -24.00 -10.08
CA LEU A 203 11.81 -24.73 -11.28
C LEU A 203 12.66 -24.40 -12.50
N ALA A 204 13.13 -23.15 -12.64
CA ALA A 204 14.06 -22.76 -13.71
C ALA A 204 15.37 -23.57 -13.66
N ASP A 205 15.76 -23.97 -12.45
CA ASP A 205 16.93 -24.81 -12.17
C ASP A 205 16.60 -26.32 -12.18
N LYS A 206 15.41 -26.69 -12.69
CA LYS A 206 14.90 -28.07 -12.81
C LYS A 206 14.83 -28.84 -11.48
N ARG A 207 14.65 -28.13 -10.37
CA ARG A 207 14.47 -28.69 -9.02
C ARG A 207 13.00 -28.59 -8.59
N GLN A 208 12.65 -29.29 -7.51
CA GLN A 208 11.32 -29.22 -6.89
C GLN A 208 11.33 -28.21 -5.72
N PRO A 209 10.44 -27.21 -5.70
CA PRO A 209 10.38 -26.24 -4.61
C PRO A 209 9.77 -26.83 -3.33
N GLU A 210 10.29 -26.40 -2.19
CA GLU A 210 9.64 -26.61 -0.90
C GLU A 210 8.35 -25.77 -0.80
N ALA A 211 7.41 -26.20 0.04
CA ALA A 211 6.23 -25.41 0.36
C ALA A 211 6.57 -24.34 1.42
N LEU A 212 7.17 -23.23 0.98
CA LEU A 212 7.52 -22.10 1.85
C LEU A 212 6.41 -21.05 1.91
N SER A 213 6.23 -20.47 3.08
CA SER A 213 5.45 -19.25 3.30
C SER A 213 6.24 -17.99 2.88
N PRO A 214 5.56 -16.85 2.67
CA PRO A 214 6.25 -15.58 2.38
C PRO A 214 7.30 -15.20 3.44
N ALA A 215 6.97 -15.43 4.71
CA ALA A 215 7.86 -15.12 5.84
C ALA A 215 9.12 -16.00 5.82
N GLU A 216 8.99 -17.28 5.51
CA GLU A 216 10.13 -18.20 5.39
C GLU A 216 11.05 -17.82 4.23
N VAL A 217 10.50 -17.43 3.07
CA VAL A 217 11.29 -16.94 1.93
C VAL A 217 12.13 -15.73 2.37
N THR A 218 11.51 -14.73 3.00
CA THR A 218 12.25 -13.55 3.48
C THR A 218 13.28 -13.90 4.56
N ALA A 219 12.93 -14.74 5.53
CA ALA A 219 13.82 -15.09 6.64
C ALA A 219 15.06 -15.84 6.15
N ARG A 220 14.88 -16.84 5.28
CA ARG A 220 15.99 -17.63 4.73
C ARG A 220 16.88 -16.80 3.79
N ALA A 221 16.31 -15.84 3.06
CA ALA A 221 17.06 -14.88 2.25
C ALA A 221 17.93 -13.97 3.12
N LEU A 222 17.36 -13.38 4.18
CA LEU A 222 18.05 -12.47 5.09
C LEU A 222 19.15 -13.17 5.92
N SER A 223 18.93 -14.43 6.32
CA SER A 223 19.96 -15.22 7.00
C SER A 223 20.99 -15.83 6.04
N ASN A 224 20.87 -15.59 4.73
CA ASN A 224 21.71 -16.15 3.67
C ASN A 224 21.80 -17.70 3.72
N SER A 225 20.74 -18.37 4.16
CA SER A 225 20.68 -19.83 4.34
C SER A 225 20.07 -20.55 3.14
N CYS A 226 19.50 -19.80 2.19
CA CYS A 226 18.83 -20.32 1.00
C CYS A 226 19.15 -19.44 -0.21
N LYS A 227 19.98 -19.93 -1.14
CA LYS A 227 20.38 -19.18 -2.34
C LYS A 227 19.18 -18.80 -3.23
N ASP A 228 18.21 -19.70 -3.37
CA ASP A 228 16.99 -19.45 -4.16
C ASP A 228 16.14 -18.34 -3.54
N CYS A 229 16.07 -18.30 -2.21
CA CYS A 229 15.35 -17.28 -1.46
C CYS A 229 16.05 -15.91 -1.59
N SER A 230 17.39 -15.87 -1.53
CA SER A 230 18.17 -14.66 -1.78
C SER A 230 17.96 -14.14 -3.21
N LYS A 231 18.02 -15.02 -4.21
CA LYS A 231 17.76 -14.68 -5.61
C LYS A 231 16.33 -14.17 -5.83
N THR A 232 15.37 -14.78 -5.16
CA THR A 232 13.97 -14.35 -5.13
C THR A 232 13.83 -12.93 -4.60
N LEU A 233 14.50 -12.62 -3.49
CA LEU A 233 14.42 -11.30 -2.87
C LEU A 233 15.12 -10.24 -3.73
N THR A 234 16.24 -10.59 -4.38
CA THR A 234 16.89 -9.72 -5.36
C THR A 234 15.96 -9.39 -6.53
N PHE A 235 15.33 -10.41 -7.14
CA PHE A 235 14.33 -10.20 -8.20
C PHE A 235 13.21 -9.28 -7.71
N PHE A 236 12.62 -9.58 -6.56
CA PHE A 236 11.52 -8.78 -6.01
C PHE A 236 11.91 -7.29 -5.91
N CYS A 237 13.13 -7.00 -5.45
CA CYS A 237 13.61 -5.63 -5.34
C CYS A 237 13.81 -4.93 -6.70
N THR A 238 14.39 -5.62 -7.70
CA THR A 238 14.54 -5.04 -9.05
C THR A 238 13.18 -4.85 -9.73
N ALA A 239 12.27 -5.82 -9.59
CA ALA A 239 10.91 -5.74 -10.09
C ALA A 239 10.12 -4.58 -9.46
N MET A 240 10.25 -4.33 -8.15
CA MET A 240 9.70 -3.13 -7.50
C MET A 240 10.25 -1.85 -8.16
N GLY A 241 11.56 -1.81 -8.44
CA GLY A 241 12.20 -0.69 -9.12
C GLY A 241 11.62 -0.45 -10.50
N HIS A 242 11.63 -1.47 -11.35
CA HIS A 242 11.09 -1.39 -12.71
C HIS A 242 9.63 -0.95 -12.74
N PHE A 243 8.81 -1.47 -11.82
CA PHE A 243 7.40 -1.11 -11.69
C PHE A 243 7.22 0.35 -11.25
N GLY A 244 7.94 0.78 -10.20
CA GLY A 244 7.92 2.19 -9.77
C GLY A 244 8.36 3.17 -10.86
N GLY A 245 9.38 2.81 -11.65
CA GLY A 245 9.84 3.62 -12.78
C GLY A 245 8.80 3.72 -13.89
N ASN A 246 8.04 2.64 -14.15
CA ASN A 246 6.91 2.67 -15.08
C ASN A 246 5.80 3.59 -14.57
N LEU A 247 5.45 3.54 -13.29
CA LEU A 247 4.44 4.43 -12.70
C LEU A 247 4.87 5.88 -12.78
N ALA A 248 6.14 6.18 -12.49
CA ALA A 248 6.68 7.52 -12.59
C ALA A 248 6.52 8.10 -14.00
N LEU A 249 6.85 7.32 -15.04
CA LEU A 249 6.67 7.73 -16.43
C LEU A 249 5.19 7.84 -16.83
N THR A 250 4.35 6.92 -16.34
CA THR A 250 2.92 6.88 -16.69
C THR A 250 2.17 8.09 -16.14
N TYR A 251 2.45 8.48 -14.89
CA TYR A 251 1.80 9.61 -14.25
C TYR A 251 2.54 10.94 -14.42
N GLY A 252 3.77 10.93 -14.94
CA GLY A 252 4.65 12.11 -14.89
C GLY A 252 4.95 12.52 -13.46
N ALA A 253 5.25 11.54 -12.59
CA ALA A 253 5.31 11.71 -11.13
C ALA A 253 6.55 12.47 -10.62
N ALA A 254 6.78 13.69 -11.11
CA ALA A 254 7.90 14.53 -10.71
C ALA A 254 7.82 15.01 -9.25
N GLY A 255 6.63 14.98 -8.65
CA GLY A 255 6.45 15.24 -7.21
C GLY A 255 7.03 14.12 -6.33
N GLY A 256 7.19 12.93 -6.91
CA GLY A 256 7.87 11.80 -6.28
C GLY A 256 7.11 10.49 -6.40
N VAL A 257 7.78 9.42 -5.96
CA VAL A 257 7.22 8.08 -5.89
C VAL A 257 7.33 7.55 -4.47
N TYR A 258 6.21 7.14 -3.89
CA TYR A 258 6.16 6.65 -2.53
C TYR A 258 5.84 5.16 -2.51
N ILE A 259 6.66 4.41 -1.77
CA ILE A 259 6.50 2.99 -1.51
C ILE A 259 5.85 2.82 -0.15
N ALA A 260 4.65 2.26 -0.16
CA ALA A 260 3.94 1.83 1.03
C ALA A 260 3.96 0.30 1.17
N GLY A 261 3.20 -0.22 2.13
CA GLY A 261 2.98 -1.65 2.30
C GLY A 261 3.90 -2.31 3.32
N GLY A 262 3.55 -3.55 3.69
CA GLY A 262 4.09 -4.23 4.85
C GLY A 262 5.30 -5.14 4.59
N ILE A 263 5.68 -5.35 3.32
CA ILE A 263 6.80 -6.25 2.98
C ILE A 263 8.12 -5.51 3.05
N VAL A 264 8.26 -4.41 2.30
CA VAL A 264 9.53 -3.67 2.16
C VAL A 264 10.10 -3.24 3.52
N PRO A 265 9.30 -2.72 4.48
CA PRO A 265 9.82 -2.40 5.82
C PRO A 265 10.45 -3.58 6.56
N LYS A 266 9.97 -4.82 6.35
CA LYS A 266 10.52 -6.03 6.99
C LYS A 266 11.84 -6.51 6.36
N ILE A 267 12.12 -6.10 5.13
CA ILE A 267 13.34 -6.41 4.38
C ILE A 267 14.18 -5.16 4.13
N LYS A 268 13.96 -4.09 4.92
CA LYS A 268 14.48 -2.73 4.67
C LYS A 268 15.96 -2.72 4.33
N ASP A 269 16.81 -3.33 5.15
CA ASP A 269 18.26 -3.27 4.96
C ASP A 269 18.68 -4.00 3.68
N PHE A 270 18.04 -5.13 3.35
CA PHE A 270 18.26 -5.81 2.08
C PHE A 270 17.81 -4.93 0.89
N PHE A 271 16.63 -4.32 1.01
CA PHE A 271 16.05 -3.48 -0.04
C PHE A 271 16.89 -2.24 -0.33
N LEU A 272 17.39 -1.57 0.71
CA LEU A 272 18.29 -0.40 0.59
C LEU A 272 19.60 -0.73 -0.13
N ASN A 273 20.11 -1.96 0.05
CA ASN A 273 21.34 -2.43 -0.58
C ASN A 273 21.09 -3.22 -1.89
N SER A 274 19.84 -3.24 -2.37
CA SER A 274 19.45 -3.99 -3.57
C SER A 274 19.65 -3.18 -4.86
N GLY A 275 19.39 -3.82 -6.00
CA GLY A 275 19.34 -3.16 -7.32
C GLY A 275 18.11 -2.27 -7.56
N PHE A 276 17.24 -2.05 -6.57
CA PHE A 276 15.98 -1.30 -6.70
C PHE A 276 16.14 0.01 -7.48
N ARG A 277 17.03 0.90 -7.02
CA ARG A 277 17.15 2.24 -7.60
C ARG A 277 17.71 2.20 -9.02
N SER A 278 18.66 1.31 -9.29
CA SER A 278 19.17 1.08 -10.64
C SER A 278 18.06 0.62 -11.59
N ALA A 279 17.23 -0.33 -11.15
CA ALA A 279 16.09 -0.84 -11.92
C ALA A 279 14.99 0.22 -12.14
N PHE A 280 14.78 1.10 -11.16
CA PHE A 280 13.87 2.25 -11.31
C PHE A 280 14.30 3.20 -12.42
N GLU A 281 15.60 3.49 -12.52
CA GLU A 281 16.16 4.42 -13.50
C GLU A 281 16.41 3.80 -14.88
N ASP A 282 16.36 2.47 -14.99
CA ASP A 282 16.63 1.74 -16.23
C ASP A 282 15.49 1.85 -17.25
N LYS A 283 15.39 3.03 -17.87
CA LYS A 283 14.39 3.37 -18.90
C LYS A 283 15.02 4.07 -20.12
N GLY A 284 16.23 3.63 -20.47
CA GLY A 284 16.99 4.15 -21.61
C GLY A 284 17.12 5.67 -21.59
N ARG A 285 16.68 6.35 -22.66
CA ARG A 285 16.76 7.82 -22.77
C ARG A 285 16.02 8.58 -21.65
N PHE A 286 14.99 7.98 -21.06
CA PHE A 286 14.23 8.57 -19.94
C PHE A 286 14.88 8.34 -18.58
N GLY A 287 15.93 7.50 -18.48
CA GLY A 287 16.63 7.27 -17.22
C GLY A 287 17.22 8.54 -16.62
N LYS A 288 17.62 9.52 -17.46
CA LYS A 288 18.06 10.84 -16.98
C LYS A 288 16.97 11.60 -16.23
N TRP A 289 15.71 11.52 -16.67
CA TRP A 289 14.60 12.16 -15.99
C TRP A 289 14.29 11.43 -14.66
N LEU A 290 14.27 10.10 -14.66
CA LEU A 290 14.03 9.29 -13.46
C LEU A 290 15.10 9.46 -12.37
N LYS A 291 16.35 9.76 -12.76
CA LYS A 291 17.41 10.17 -11.83
C LYS A 291 17.07 11.38 -10.98
N HIS A 292 16.16 12.26 -11.44
CA HIS A 292 15.70 13.42 -10.69
C HIS A 292 14.43 13.14 -9.88
N VAL A 293 13.64 12.14 -10.26
CA VAL A 293 12.42 11.76 -9.53
C VAL A 293 12.79 11.13 -8.18
N PRO A 294 12.38 11.73 -7.04
CA PRO A 294 12.65 11.12 -5.75
C PRO A 294 11.78 9.90 -5.51
N VAL A 295 12.35 8.93 -4.81
CA VAL A 295 11.61 7.78 -4.33
C VAL A 295 11.72 7.72 -2.81
N TYR A 296 10.61 7.47 -2.12
CA TYR A 296 10.54 7.40 -0.66
C TYR A 296 9.91 6.10 -0.21
N LEU A 297 10.51 5.41 0.75
CA LEU A 297 9.86 4.33 1.50
C LEU A 297 9.16 4.93 2.71
N ILE A 298 7.85 4.75 2.82
CA ILE A 298 7.07 5.16 4.00
C ILE A 298 7.38 4.19 5.14
N ILE A 299 7.85 4.72 6.27
CA ILE A 299 8.12 3.99 7.51
C ILE A 299 7.20 4.41 8.66
N HIS A 300 6.23 5.29 8.39
CA HIS A 300 5.18 5.66 9.33
C HIS A 300 4.32 4.44 9.71
N ASP A 301 3.97 4.30 10.99
CA ASP A 301 3.29 3.10 11.51
C ASP A 301 1.84 2.94 11.02
N SER A 302 1.17 4.05 10.71
CA SER A 302 -0.27 4.06 10.36
C SER A 302 -0.63 5.12 9.31
N PRO A 303 -0.04 5.07 8.09
CA PRO A 303 -0.34 6.04 7.03
C PRO A 303 -1.81 6.00 6.62
N GLY A 304 -2.49 4.84 6.67
CA GLY A 304 -3.93 4.75 6.41
C GLY A 304 -4.77 5.60 7.35
N LEU A 305 -4.45 5.61 8.65
CA LEU A 305 -5.13 6.46 9.64
C LEU A 305 -4.84 7.96 9.40
N THR A 306 -3.58 8.32 9.14
CA THR A 306 -3.19 9.70 8.78
C THR A 306 -3.90 10.19 7.53
N GLY A 307 -4.04 9.31 6.54
CA GLY A 307 -4.79 9.56 5.32
C GLY A 307 -6.28 9.79 5.53
N ALA A 308 -6.92 8.92 6.31
CA ALA A 308 -8.33 9.05 6.66
C ALA A 308 -8.60 10.36 7.43
N ALA A 309 -7.68 10.77 8.30
CA ALA A 309 -7.72 12.07 8.95
C ALA A 309 -7.64 13.22 7.93
N ALA A 310 -6.61 13.21 7.07
CA ALA A 310 -6.39 14.25 6.07
C ALA A 310 -7.59 14.38 5.10
N TRP A 311 -8.20 13.27 4.69
CA TRP A 311 -9.41 13.25 3.87
C TRP A 311 -10.55 14.03 4.53
N LEU A 312 -10.86 13.72 5.79
CA LEU A 312 -11.92 14.43 6.52
C LEU A 312 -11.60 15.91 6.74
N GLN A 313 -10.34 16.26 7.01
CA GLN A 313 -9.95 17.66 7.19
C GLN A 313 -10.16 18.46 5.91
N GLN A 314 -9.81 17.89 4.75
CA GLN A 314 -9.99 18.55 3.46
C GLN A 314 -11.47 18.81 3.15
N LEU A 315 -12.36 17.84 3.42
CA LEU A 315 -13.81 18.01 3.17
C LEU A 315 -14.46 19.13 4.00
N ARG A 316 -13.78 19.63 5.04
CA ARG A 316 -14.27 20.74 5.87
C ARG A 316 -13.83 22.12 5.38
N ILE A 317 -12.89 22.19 4.44
CA ILE A 317 -12.49 23.46 3.83
C ILE A 317 -13.50 23.74 2.71
N PRO A 318 -14.32 24.80 2.80
CA PRO A 318 -15.17 25.18 1.68
C PRO A 318 -14.28 25.52 0.48
N HIS A 319 -14.51 24.85 -0.65
CA HIS A 319 -13.90 25.21 -1.94
C HIS A 319 -14.41 26.57 -2.44
#